data_AF-A0A524N7E0-F1
#
_entry.id   AF-A0A524N7E0-F1
#
_cell.length_a   1.000
_cell.length_b   1.000
_cell.length_c   1.000
_cell.angle_alpha   90.00
_cell.angle_beta   90.00
_cell.angle_gamma   90.00
#
_symmetry.space_group_name_H-M   'P 1'
#
loop_
_entity.id
_entity.type
_entity.pdbx_description
1 polymer ?
#
loop_
_entity_poly.entity_id
_entity_poly.type
_entity_poly.pdbx_seq_one_letter_code
_entity_poly.pdbx_strand_id
1 'polypeptide(L)'
;MKDEVKSVLDKLKQVGSNLTFEGEYVADFIERLDKLVEVNGVRMEGNVLKILVGEAKNGDPTEILSVVAKATLLNVTAAGYEDTPYGKMIYFEYYIPPWNETYIQ
;
A
#
# COMPACT_ATOMS: atom_id res chain seq x y z
N MET A 1 -13.53 -1.83 -1.89
CA MET A 1 -12.59 -0.77 -2.27
C MET A 1 -13.29 0.48 -2.78
N LYS A 2 -12.93 1.64 -2.23
CA LYS A 2 -13.40 2.98 -2.67
C LYS A 2 -12.82 3.34 -4.04
N ASP A 3 -13.52 4.18 -4.80
CA ASP A 3 -13.12 4.52 -6.18
C ASP A 3 -11.82 5.33 -6.25
N GLU A 4 -11.57 6.19 -5.25
CA GLU A 4 -10.31 6.91 -5.10
C GLU A 4 -9.12 5.95 -4.96
N VAL A 5 -9.28 4.87 -4.17
CA VAL A 5 -8.24 3.84 -3.99
C VAL A 5 -7.99 3.12 -5.32
N LYS A 6 -9.04 2.75 -6.06
CA LYS A 6 -8.90 2.09 -7.38
C LYS A 6 -8.09 2.95 -8.36
N SER A 7 -8.40 4.25 -8.43
CA SER A 7 -7.66 5.21 -9.26
C SER A 7 -6.16 5.23 -8.94
N VAL A 8 -5.82 5.19 -7.65
CA VAL A 8 -4.42 5.12 -7.21
C VAL A 8 -3.77 3.77 -7.57
N LEU A 9 -4.49 2.66 -7.45
CA LEU A 9 -3.99 1.34 -7.88
C LEU A 9 -3.70 1.28 -9.38
N ASP A 10 -4.57 1.86 -10.21
CA ASP A 10 -4.33 1.93 -11.65
C ASP A 10 -3.09 2.76 -11.98
N LYS A 11 -2.86 3.86 -11.25
CA LYS A 11 -1.61 4.65 -11.35
C LYS A 11 -0.39 3.83 -10.94
N LEU A 12 -0.47 3.07 -9.83
CA LEU A 12 0.63 2.18 -9.39
C LEU A 12 0.97 1.15 -10.47
N LYS A 13 -0.03 0.52 -11.08
CA LYS A 13 0.17 -0.44 -12.19
C LYS A 13 0.87 0.20 -13.38
N GLN A 14 0.54 1.46 -13.72
CA GLN A 14 1.17 2.21 -14.80
C GLN A 14 2.64 2.58 -14.56
N VAL A 15 3.08 2.69 -13.30
CA VAL A 15 4.51 2.87 -12.98
C VAL A 15 5.35 1.68 -13.48
N GLY A 16 4.72 0.50 -13.60
CA GLY A 16 5.36 -0.71 -14.09
C GLY A 16 6.37 -1.29 -13.11
N SER A 17 7.36 -2.00 -13.64
CA SER A 17 8.47 -2.56 -12.86
C SER A 17 9.73 -1.74 -13.09
N ASN A 18 10.35 -1.30 -11.99
CA ASN A 18 11.69 -0.72 -11.97
C ASN A 18 12.53 -1.41 -10.88
N LEU A 19 13.82 -1.06 -10.81
CA LEU A 19 14.85 -1.74 -10.02
C LEU A 19 14.42 -2.16 -8.60
N THR A 20 13.61 -1.35 -7.91
CA THR A 20 13.20 -1.58 -6.52
C THR A 20 11.69 -1.59 -6.34
N PHE A 21 10.90 -1.65 -7.41
CA PHE A 21 9.45 -1.50 -7.31
C PHE A 21 8.73 -2.22 -8.44
N GLU A 22 7.66 -2.93 -8.10
CA GLU A 22 6.81 -3.61 -9.05
C GLU A 22 5.35 -3.21 -8.80
N GLY A 23 4.85 -2.27 -9.62
CA GLY A 23 3.55 -1.63 -9.40
C GLY A 23 2.37 -2.60 -9.38
N GLU A 24 2.39 -3.62 -10.23
CA GLU A 24 1.38 -4.69 -10.25
C GLU A 24 1.35 -5.49 -8.94
N TYR A 25 2.52 -5.80 -8.37
CA TYR A 25 2.59 -6.54 -7.11
C TYR A 25 2.16 -5.68 -5.92
N VAL A 26 2.49 -4.39 -5.92
CA VAL A 26 2.02 -3.45 -4.90
C VAL A 26 0.51 -3.31 -4.97
N ALA A 27 -0.07 -3.23 -6.16
CA ALA A 27 -1.51 -3.17 -6.33
C ALA A 27 -2.20 -4.48 -5.90
N ASP A 28 -1.70 -5.65 -6.29
CA ASP A 28 -2.22 -6.96 -5.84
C ASP A 28 -2.14 -7.09 -4.31
N PHE A 29 -1.06 -6.61 -3.69
CA PHE A 29 -0.95 -6.56 -2.24
C PHE A 29 -2.08 -5.73 -1.61
N ILE A 30 -2.33 -4.52 -2.11
CA ILE A 30 -3.39 -3.65 -1.57
C ILE A 30 -4.78 -4.26 -1.82
N GLU A 31 -5.02 -4.86 -2.98
CA GLU A 31 -6.27 -5.58 -3.28
C GLU A 31 -6.51 -6.76 -2.33
N ARG A 32 -5.45 -7.49 -1.98
CA ARG A 32 -5.52 -8.57 -0.98
C ARG A 32 -5.74 -8.02 0.42
N LEU A 33 -5.09 -6.92 0.76
CA LEU A 33 -5.27 -6.25 2.05
C LEU A 33 -6.72 -5.78 2.22
N ASP A 34 -7.34 -5.17 1.20
CA ASP A 34 -8.75 -4.72 1.24
C ASP A 34 -9.75 -5.85 1.47
N LYS A 35 -9.40 -7.10 1.16
CA LYS A 35 -10.25 -8.28 1.44
C LYS A 35 -10.26 -8.65 2.91
N LEU A 36 -9.22 -8.30 3.66
CA LEU A 36 -9.04 -8.69 5.07
C LEU A 36 -9.33 -7.54 6.03
N VAL A 37 -8.92 -6.32 5.66
CA VAL A 37 -9.08 -5.09 6.42
C VAL A 37 -9.57 -4.00 5.48
N GLU A 38 -10.43 -3.10 5.93
CA GLU A 38 -10.86 -1.98 5.09
C GLU A 38 -9.70 -1.08 4.69
N VAL A 39 -9.42 -0.96 3.38
CA VAL A 39 -8.50 0.05 2.86
C VAL A 39 -9.30 1.33 2.57
N ASN A 40 -9.08 2.32 3.43
CA ASN A 40 -9.79 3.59 3.43
C ASN A 40 -9.14 4.66 2.54
N GLY A 41 -7.83 4.54 2.27
CA GLY A 41 -7.09 5.45 1.41
C GLY A 41 -5.69 4.92 1.10
N VAL A 42 -5.15 5.32 -0.04
CA VAL A 42 -3.77 5.02 -0.45
C VAL A 42 -3.16 6.32 -0.95
N ARG A 43 -1.95 6.64 -0.48
CA ARG A 43 -1.22 7.84 -0.89
C ARG A 43 0.25 7.52 -1.11
N MET A 44 0.82 8.19 -2.08
CA MET A 44 2.26 8.20 -2.36
C MET A 44 2.81 9.58 -1.96
N GLU A 45 3.83 9.60 -1.09
CA GLU A 45 4.48 10.82 -0.63
C GLU A 45 6.00 10.63 -0.70
N GLY A 46 6.68 11.32 -1.62
CA GLY A 46 8.13 11.16 -1.79
C GLY A 46 8.50 9.72 -2.15
N ASN A 47 9.26 9.04 -1.30
CA ASN A 47 9.59 7.62 -1.41
C ASN A 47 8.71 6.71 -0.52
N VAL A 48 7.57 7.20 -0.02
CA VAL A 48 6.73 6.47 0.94
C VAL A 48 5.35 6.14 0.37
N LEU A 49 4.98 4.87 0.41
CA LEU A 49 3.60 4.40 0.20
C LEU A 49 2.88 4.37 1.55
N LYS A 50 1.75 5.06 1.65
CA LYS A 50 0.91 5.14 2.84
C LYS A 50 -0.46 4.53 2.56
N ILE A 51 -0.95 3.69 3.46
CA ILE A 51 -2.23 2.99 3.35
C ILE A 51 -3.01 3.21 4.64
N LEU A 52 -4.12 3.95 4.55
CA LEU A 52 -5.03 4.13 5.67
C LEU A 52 -5.94 2.90 5.76
N VAL A 53 -5.92 2.23 6.91
CA VAL A 53 -6.73 1.05 7.17
C VAL A 53 -7.77 1.29 8.28
N GLY A 54 -8.94 0.69 8.09
CA GLY A 54 -10.08 0.74 9.01
C GLY A 54 -10.28 -0.57 9.76
N GLU A 55 -11.53 -1.00 9.87
CA GLU A 55 -11.90 -2.21 10.61
C GLU A 55 -11.50 -3.50 9.86
N ALA A 56 -11.23 -4.56 10.63
CA ALA A 56 -11.04 -5.89 10.08
C ALA A 56 -12.38 -6.41 9.52
N LYS A 57 -12.37 -6.87 8.27
CA LYS A 57 -13.59 -7.27 7.56
C LYS A 57 -14.01 -8.71 7.80
N ASN A 58 -13.09 -9.58 8.27
CA ASN A 58 -13.28 -10.97 8.73
C ASN A 58 -11.97 -11.79 8.71
N GLY A 59 -10.81 -11.18 8.41
CA GLY A 59 -9.54 -11.91 8.29
C GLY A 59 -9.03 -12.44 9.64
N ASP A 60 -8.63 -13.71 9.67
CA ASP A 60 -7.87 -14.28 10.79
C ASP A 60 -6.48 -13.59 10.87
N PRO A 61 -5.93 -13.33 12.08
CA PRO A 61 -4.58 -12.78 12.25
C PRO A 61 -3.51 -13.42 11.34
N THR A 62 -3.58 -14.72 11.10
CA THR A 62 -2.70 -15.47 10.19
C THR A 62 -2.86 -15.05 8.73
N GLU A 63 -4.09 -14.85 8.27
CA GLU A 63 -4.36 -14.37 6.91
C GLU A 63 -3.83 -12.96 6.71
N ILE A 64 -4.04 -12.08 7.70
CA ILE A 64 -3.51 -10.72 7.71
C ILE A 64 -1.98 -10.76 7.66
N LEU A 65 -1.34 -11.59 8.49
CA LEU A 65 0.11 -11.74 8.53
C LEU A 65 0.67 -12.25 7.19
N SER A 66 -0.03 -13.15 6.51
CA SER A 66 0.38 -13.67 5.20
C SER A 66 0.42 -12.60 4.10
N VAL A 67 -0.52 -11.65 4.15
CA VAL A 67 -0.58 -10.53 3.20
C VAL A 67 0.50 -9.50 3.53
N VAL A 68 0.71 -9.19 4.82
CA VAL A 68 1.78 -8.28 5.26
C VAL A 68 3.17 -8.85 4.94
N ALA A 69 3.38 -10.17 5.11
CA ALA A 69 4.63 -10.81 4.73
C ALA A 69 4.92 -10.67 3.22
N LYS A 70 3.91 -10.66 2.35
CA LYS A 70 4.11 -10.37 0.92
C LYS A 70 4.59 -8.94 0.67
N ALA A 71 4.23 -7.99 1.52
CA ALA A 71 4.74 -6.61 1.40
C ALA A 71 6.27 -6.52 1.60
N THR A 72 6.88 -7.48 2.30
CA THR A 72 8.35 -7.55 2.44
C THR A 72 9.07 -7.83 1.13
N LEU A 73 8.36 -8.33 0.10
CA LEU A 73 8.89 -8.56 -1.24
C LEU A 73 8.91 -7.27 -2.10
N LEU A 74 8.42 -6.15 -1.57
CA LEU A 74 8.35 -4.88 -2.29
C LEU A 74 9.66 -4.08 -2.28
N ASN A 75 10.79 -4.67 -1.86
CA ASN A 75 12.10 -3.99 -1.76
C ASN A 75 12.07 -2.68 -0.93
N VAL A 76 11.31 -2.69 0.15
CA VAL A 76 11.17 -1.56 1.09
C VAL A 76 12.37 -1.46 2.04
N THR A 77 12.75 -0.25 2.42
CA THR A 77 13.82 0.04 3.39
C THR A 77 13.33 -0.06 4.82
N ALA A 78 12.10 0.39 5.03
CA ALA A 78 11.44 0.47 6.30
C ALA A 78 9.94 0.28 6.10
N ALA A 79 9.30 -0.33 7.08
CA ALA A 79 7.86 -0.46 7.16
C ALA A 79 7.43 -0.23 8.60
N GLY A 80 6.26 0.38 8.77
CA GLY A 80 5.74 0.67 10.09
C GLY A 80 4.26 1.03 10.05
N TYR A 81 3.76 1.44 11.21
CA TYR A 81 2.42 1.97 11.33
C TYR A 81 2.38 3.16 12.29
N GLU A 82 1.39 4.00 12.12
CA GLU A 82 1.07 5.10 13.03
C GLU A 82 -0.44 5.15 13.29
N ASP A 83 -0.82 5.54 14.51
CA ASP A 83 -2.20 5.81 14.87
C ASP A 83 -2.56 7.23 14.43
N THR A 84 -3.61 7.36 13.62
CA THR A 84 -4.13 8.65 13.16
C THR A 84 -5.56 8.86 13.68
N PRO A 85 -6.07 10.10 13.72
CA PRO A 85 -7.48 10.36 14.02
C PRO A 85 -8.48 9.66 13.08
N TYR A 86 -8.01 9.20 11.92
CA TYR A 86 -8.84 8.60 10.87
C TYR A 86 -8.69 7.06 10.78
N GLY A 87 -7.90 6.46 11.67
CA GLY A 87 -7.58 5.02 11.66
C GLY A 87 -6.08 4.75 11.74
N LYS A 88 -5.68 3.49 11.53
CA LYS A 88 -4.26 3.11 11.50
C LYS A 88 -3.71 3.37 10.10
N MET A 89 -2.56 4.01 10.01
CA MET A 89 -1.84 4.20 8.75
C MET A 89 -0.67 3.22 8.71
N ILE A 90 -0.63 2.36 7.70
CA ILE A 90 0.52 1.49 7.41
C ILE A 90 1.37 2.22 6.38
N TYR A 91 2.69 2.26 6.57
CA TYR A 91 3.59 2.89 5.62
C TYR A 91 4.75 1.98 5.23
N PHE A 92 5.21 2.17 3.99
CA PHE A 92 6.33 1.47 3.37
C PHE A 92 7.24 2.50 2.70
N GLU A 93 8.49 2.57 3.12
CA GLU A 93 9.50 3.48 2.57
C GLU A 93 10.41 2.72 1.58
N TYR A 94 10.75 3.35 0.45
CA TYR A 94 11.60 2.80 -0.60
C TYR A 94 12.95 3.54 -0.68
N TYR A 95 14.05 2.85 -1.00
CA TYR A 95 15.39 3.47 -1.03
C TYR A 95 15.48 4.54 -2.11
N ILE A 96 14.77 4.32 -3.21
CA ILE A 96 14.67 5.19 -4.37
C ILE A 96 13.18 5.42 -4.59
N PRO A 97 12.71 6.68 -4.73
CA PRO A 97 11.32 6.96 -5.07
C PRO A 97 10.95 6.22 -6.36
N PRO A 98 9.99 5.29 -6.32
CA PRO A 98 9.69 4.49 -7.50
C PRO A 98 8.71 5.18 -8.45
N TRP A 99 8.07 6.26 -7.99
CA TRP A 99 7.27 7.18 -8.78
C TRP A 99 7.98 8.54 -8.84
N ASN A 100 7.86 9.24 -9.97
CA ASN A 100 8.26 10.65 -10.02
C ASN A 100 7.35 11.45 -9.07
N GLU A 101 7.91 12.41 -8.33
CA GLU A 101 7.16 13.29 -7.39
C GLU A 101 6.05 14.13 -8.05
N THR A 102 5.90 14.02 -9.37
CA THR A 102 4.98 14.82 -10.18
C THR A 102 3.55 14.28 -10.07
N TYR A 103 2.89 14.69 -9.00
CA TYR A 103 1.43 14.82 -8.82
C TYR A 103 0.58 13.56 -9.02
N ILE A 104 0.25 12.92 -7.90
CA ILE A 104 -1.03 12.22 -7.71
C ILE A 104 -1.86 13.12 -6.80
N GLN A 105 -2.57 14.07 -7.41
CA GLN A 105 -3.80 14.61 -6.83
C GLN A 105 -4.92 13.59 -7.01
#